data_AF-A0A662IST3-F1
#
_entry.id   AF-A0A662IST3-F1
#
_cell.length_a   1.000
_cell.length_b   1.000
_cell.length_c   1.000
_cell.angle_alpha   90.00
_cell.angle_beta   90.00
_cell.angle_gamma   90.00
#
_symmetry.space_group_name_H-M   'P 1'
#
loop_
_entity.id
_entity.type
_entity.pdbx_description
1 polymer ?
#
loop_
_entity_poly.entity_id
_entity_poly.type
_entity_poly.pdbx_seq_one_letter_code
_entity_poly.pdbx_strand_id
1 'polypeptide(L)'
;CFEEYEYETHGYETVYWLALRRGQWRIGELHVEVGLEETPTDVTFSSYFSSKPVALTQLQGRDYVYARAAHARVEDVTTTGIENMHVEAEETVTDGEVGYIAIEEGIANTTFTGGLLIQTGIEEDVAVGSSLDVDFESSFTTEPAVMAKIMTDTGPLREERIEDVSIDQFSVLIEDENLASGVEDLGWIAVEPFKPIYGRKFAPIEPIVTVNPTEELAYGISYLP
;
A
#
# COMPACT_ATOMS: atom_id res chain seq x y z
N CYS A 1 5.66 2.24 -13.79
CA CYS A 1 4.94 1.77 -14.99
C CYS A 1 3.49 2.15 -14.79
N PHE A 2 2.78 2.66 -15.79
CA PHE A 2 1.32 2.60 -15.74
C PHE A 2 0.93 1.24 -16.33
N GLU A 3 0.00 0.57 -15.69
CA GLU A 3 -0.59 -0.68 -16.20
C GLU A 3 -1.77 -0.22 -17.06
N GLU A 4 -1.56 -0.15 -18.38
CA GLU A 4 -2.55 0.39 -19.34
C GLU A 4 -2.70 -0.57 -20.52
N TYR A 5 -3.94 -0.69 -21.02
CA TYR A 5 -4.28 -1.40 -22.26
C TYR A 5 -4.44 -0.38 -23.37
N GLU A 6 -3.52 -0.40 -24.34
CA GLU A 6 -3.54 0.54 -25.47
C GLU A 6 -4.73 0.27 -26.41
N TYR A 7 -5.88 0.91 -26.21
CA TYR A 7 -6.93 0.89 -27.24
C TYR A 7 -7.67 2.21 -27.53
N GLU A 8 -7.49 3.31 -26.77
CA GLU A 8 -8.28 4.54 -27.00
C GLU A 8 -7.56 5.89 -26.79
N THR A 9 -8.27 6.99 -27.10
CA THR A 9 -7.79 8.36 -26.91
C THR A 9 -7.97 8.73 -25.44
N HIS A 10 -6.87 8.81 -24.68
CA HIS A 10 -6.92 9.10 -23.25
C HIS A 10 -7.47 10.51 -22.97
N GLY A 11 -8.32 10.61 -21.95
CA GLY A 11 -8.76 11.88 -21.39
C GLY A 11 -7.63 12.59 -20.64
N TYR A 12 -7.95 13.69 -19.97
CA TYR A 12 -7.05 14.23 -18.96
C TYR A 12 -7.25 13.43 -17.67
N GLU A 13 -6.20 12.75 -17.22
CA GLU A 13 -6.19 11.97 -15.99
C GLU A 13 -5.35 12.66 -14.91
N THR A 14 -5.79 12.56 -13.66
CA THR A 14 -4.99 12.99 -12.52
C THR A 14 -4.24 11.77 -11.99
N VAL A 15 -2.91 11.81 -12.08
CA VAL A 15 -2.07 10.74 -11.55
C VAL A 15 -1.54 11.12 -10.17
N TYR A 16 -1.81 10.26 -9.20
CA TYR A 16 -1.12 10.24 -7.93
C TYR A 16 0.01 9.21 -7.96
N TRP A 17 1.08 9.47 -7.22
CA TRP A 17 2.19 8.53 -7.07
C TRP A 17 2.59 8.44 -5.60
N LEU A 18 2.95 7.24 -5.19
CA LEU A 18 3.53 6.95 -3.89
C LEU A 18 4.94 6.38 -4.11
N ALA A 19 5.93 6.99 -3.48
CA ALA A 19 7.28 6.46 -3.48
C ALA A 19 7.78 6.36 -2.04
N LEU A 20 8.15 5.14 -1.63
CA LEU A 20 8.71 4.85 -0.33
C LEU A 20 10.10 4.24 -0.49
N ARG A 21 10.97 4.50 0.48
CA ARG A 21 12.30 3.90 0.51
C ARG A 21 12.19 2.46 1.00
N ARG A 22 12.92 1.53 0.37
CA ARG A 22 13.00 0.14 0.83
C ARG A 22 13.42 0.02 2.30
N GLY A 23 12.91 -1.02 2.96
CA GLY A 23 13.14 -1.35 4.36
C GLY A 23 11.87 -1.28 5.19
N GLN A 24 12.05 -1.36 6.50
CA GLN A 24 10.96 -1.33 7.46
C GLN A 24 10.82 0.04 8.12
N TRP A 25 9.58 0.48 8.25
CA TRP A 25 9.21 1.79 8.73
C TRP A 25 8.04 1.71 9.71
N ARG A 26 7.91 2.77 10.51
CA ARG A 26 6.65 3.13 11.16
C ARG A 26 6.14 4.45 10.61
N ILE A 27 4.92 4.46 10.13
CA ILE A 27 4.21 5.63 9.60
C ILE A 27 2.95 5.82 10.44
N GLY A 28 2.93 6.83 11.31
CA GLY A 28 1.81 7.03 12.23
C GLY A 28 1.45 5.77 13.03
N GLU A 29 2.46 5.11 13.60
CA GLU A 29 2.36 3.83 14.34
C GLU A 29 2.19 2.58 13.48
N LEU A 30 1.64 2.68 12.26
CA LEU A 30 1.51 1.55 11.33
C LEU A 30 2.89 1.01 10.95
N HIS A 31 3.09 -0.29 11.10
CA HIS A 31 4.24 -0.99 10.54
C HIS A 31 4.13 -1.06 9.02
N VAL A 32 5.22 -0.72 8.34
CA VAL A 32 5.32 -0.75 6.88
C VAL A 32 6.61 -1.44 6.48
N GLU A 33 6.53 -2.37 5.54
CA GLU A 33 7.67 -2.98 4.88
C GLU A 33 7.62 -2.68 3.38
N VAL A 34 8.74 -2.21 2.83
CA VAL A 34 8.86 -1.83 1.41
C VAL A 34 10.02 -2.62 0.80
N GLY A 35 9.75 -3.31 -0.30
CA GLY A 35 10.75 -4.15 -0.96
C GLY A 35 10.66 -4.12 -2.48
N LEU A 36 11.59 -4.85 -3.09
CA LEU A 36 11.65 -5.13 -4.52
C LEU A 36 12.25 -6.51 -4.67
N GLU A 37 11.58 -7.39 -5.39
CA GLU A 37 12.09 -8.71 -5.69
C GLU A 37 12.12 -8.99 -7.18
N GLU A 38 13.03 -9.89 -7.56
CA GLU A 38 12.96 -10.57 -8.85
C GLU A 38 11.90 -11.68 -8.77
N THR A 39 10.99 -11.70 -9.72
CA THR A 39 9.84 -12.62 -9.78
C THR A 39 9.99 -13.65 -10.91
N PRO A 40 9.39 -14.85 -10.80
CA PRO A 40 8.45 -15.29 -9.75
C PRO A 40 9.12 -15.66 -8.43
N THR A 41 8.55 -15.24 -7.30
CA THR A 41 9.10 -15.55 -5.97
C THR A 41 8.07 -15.48 -4.85
N ASP A 42 8.33 -16.18 -3.75
CA ASP A 42 7.72 -15.87 -2.45
C ASP A 42 8.51 -14.75 -1.77
N VAL A 43 7.82 -13.79 -1.17
CA VAL A 43 8.41 -12.73 -0.35
C VAL A 43 8.29 -13.13 1.11
N THR A 44 9.40 -13.13 1.86
CA THR A 44 9.35 -13.25 3.32
C THR A 44 9.56 -11.88 3.95
N PHE A 45 8.60 -11.43 4.76
CA PHE A 45 8.76 -10.18 5.48
C PHE A 45 9.88 -10.26 6.51
N SER A 46 10.67 -9.19 6.60
CA SER A 46 11.78 -9.11 7.54
C SER A 46 11.32 -9.01 9.01
N SER A 47 10.05 -8.69 9.25
CA SER A 47 9.36 -8.90 10.52
C SER A 47 7.87 -9.22 10.30
N TYR A 48 7.28 -9.93 11.25
CA TYR A 48 5.88 -10.36 11.15
C TYR A 48 4.91 -9.22 11.43
N PHE A 49 3.83 -9.16 10.66
CA PHE A 49 2.67 -8.34 10.95
C PHE A 49 1.78 -9.01 11.99
N SER A 50 1.06 -8.21 12.77
CA SER A 50 0.15 -8.72 13.79
C SER A 50 -1.15 -9.31 13.19
N SER A 51 -1.52 -8.86 11.99
CA SER A 51 -2.61 -9.34 11.13
C SER A 51 -2.16 -9.35 9.66
N LYS A 52 -3.00 -9.85 8.73
CA LYS A 52 -2.75 -9.76 7.28
C LYS A 52 -2.56 -8.28 6.91
N PRO A 53 -1.41 -7.86 6.36
CA PRO A 53 -1.19 -6.48 5.95
C PRO A 53 -1.82 -6.20 4.60
N VAL A 54 -2.14 -4.93 4.32
CA VAL A 54 -2.40 -4.45 2.95
C VAL A 54 -1.12 -4.61 2.14
N ALA A 55 -1.19 -5.28 0.98
CA ALA A 55 -0.08 -5.37 0.05
C ALA A 55 -0.39 -4.62 -1.25
N LEU A 56 0.45 -3.66 -1.60
CA LEU A 56 0.39 -2.94 -2.87
C LEU A 56 1.60 -3.35 -3.70
N THR A 57 1.36 -4.01 -4.83
CA THR A 57 2.41 -4.44 -5.76
C THR A 57 2.43 -3.55 -7.00
N GLN A 58 3.60 -3.42 -7.62
CA GLN A 58 3.76 -2.64 -8.84
C GLN A 58 4.97 -3.14 -9.65
N LEU A 59 4.79 -3.30 -10.95
CA LEU A 59 5.93 -3.52 -11.87
C LEU A 59 6.92 -2.34 -11.83
N GLN A 60 8.19 -2.65 -11.52
CA GLN A 60 9.28 -1.66 -11.47
C GLN A 60 10.31 -1.87 -12.60
N GLY A 61 10.38 -3.07 -13.16
CA GLY A 61 11.31 -3.42 -14.24
C GLY A 61 10.97 -2.74 -15.58
N ARG A 62 11.99 -2.51 -16.41
CA ARG A 62 11.83 -1.92 -17.76
C ARG A 62 11.49 -2.96 -18.85
N ASP A 63 11.84 -4.21 -18.62
CA ASP A 63 11.77 -5.23 -19.67
C ASP A 63 10.32 -5.64 -20.02
N TYR A 64 9.35 -5.26 -19.18
CA TYR A 64 7.92 -5.42 -19.42
C TYR A 64 7.28 -4.36 -20.30
N VAL A 65 8.00 -3.29 -20.67
CA VAL A 65 7.45 -2.23 -21.54
C VAL A 65 6.98 -2.77 -22.89
N TYR A 66 7.41 -3.98 -23.26
CA TYR A 66 6.97 -4.66 -24.48
C TYR A 66 5.90 -5.73 -24.24
N ALA A 67 5.66 -6.14 -22.99
CA ALA A 67 4.61 -7.08 -22.65
C ALA A 67 3.28 -6.32 -22.64
N ARG A 68 2.32 -6.81 -23.43
CA ARG A 68 0.97 -6.26 -23.42
C ARG A 68 0.26 -6.74 -22.16
N ALA A 69 -0.59 -5.89 -21.59
CA ALA A 69 -1.46 -6.28 -20.47
C ALA A 69 -0.69 -6.81 -19.25
N ALA A 70 0.46 -6.20 -18.94
CA ALA A 70 1.33 -6.69 -17.88
C ALA A 70 1.05 -5.99 -16.54
N HIS A 71 0.81 -6.78 -15.49
CA HIS A 71 0.64 -6.30 -14.12
C HIS A 71 1.29 -7.24 -13.11
N ALA A 72 1.49 -6.74 -11.90
CA ALA A 72 1.96 -7.55 -10.78
C ALA A 72 0.81 -8.40 -10.19
N ARG A 73 1.11 -9.65 -9.86
CA ARG A 73 0.19 -10.59 -9.23
C ARG A 73 0.79 -11.22 -7.99
N VAL A 74 -0.09 -11.66 -7.09
CA VAL A 74 0.22 -12.38 -5.86
C VAL A 74 -0.88 -13.42 -5.62
N GLU A 75 -0.54 -14.57 -5.07
CA GLU A 75 -1.53 -15.65 -4.80
C GLU A 75 -2.23 -15.45 -3.46
N ASP A 76 -1.48 -15.05 -2.43
CA ASP A 76 -2.00 -14.67 -1.12
C ASP A 76 -1.02 -13.72 -0.41
N VAL A 77 -1.51 -13.04 0.62
CA VAL A 77 -0.72 -12.23 1.53
C VAL A 77 -0.97 -12.74 2.95
N THR A 78 0.10 -13.11 3.64
CA THR A 78 0.04 -13.61 5.01
C THR A 78 0.65 -12.60 5.98
N THR A 79 0.57 -12.87 7.28
CA THR A 79 1.30 -12.09 8.30
C THR A 79 2.82 -12.15 8.15
N THR A 80 3.33 -13.07 7.32
CA THR A 80 4.75 -13.40 7.22
C THR A 80 5.36 -13.15 5.84
N GLY A 81 4.53 -12.88 4.83
CA GLY A 81 5.01 -12.74 3.46
C GLY A 81 3.92 -12.53 2.42
N ILE A 82 4.36 -12.48 1.16
CA ILE A 82 3.52 -12.48 -0.04
C ILE A 82 3.83 -13.77 -0.79
N GLU A 83 2.82 -14.56 -1.09
CA GLU A 83 2.95 -15.85 -1.77
C GLU A 83 2.89 -15.64 -3.29
N ASN A 84 3.82 -16.31 -4.00
CA ASN A 84 3.85 -16.38 -5.46
C ASN A 84 3.69 -15.01 -6.15
N MET A 85 4.51 -14.03 -5.75
CA MET A 85 4.57 -12.74 -6.41
C MET A 85 5.19 -12.91 -7.81
N HIS A 86 4.44 -12.55 -8.84
CA HIS A 86 4.82 -12.75 -10.25
C HIS A 86 4.29 -11.66 -11.17
N VAL A 87 4.71 -11.72 -12.43
CA VAL A 87 4.15 -10.88 -13.51
C VAL A 87 3.20 -11.72 -14.32
N GLU A 88 1.97 -11.24 -14.44
CA GLU A 88 0.98 -11.77 -15.34
C GLU A 88 0.92 -10.85 -16.58
N ALA A 89 0.83 -11.45 -17.78
CA ALA A 89 0.74 -10.72 -19.04
C ALA A 89 0.08 -11.59 -20.13
N GLU A 90 -0.42 -10.98 -21.20
CA GLU A 90 -0.90 -11.69 -22.40
C GLU A 90 0.22 -12.51 -23.07
N GLU A 91 1.46 -12.07 -22.91
CA GLU A 91 2.66 -12.67 -23.51
C GLU A 91 3.49 -13.41 -22.46
N THR A 92 4.33 -14.35 -22.91
CA THR A 92 5.25 -15.03 -21.99
C THR A 92 6.32 -14.07 -21.49
N VAL A 93 6.22 -13.72 -20.21
CA VAL A 93 7.23 -12.97 -19.47
C VAL A 93 7.98 -13.96 -18.58
N THR A 94 9.31 -14.04 -18.71
CA THR A 94 10.09 -15.02 -17.95
C THR A 94 10.57 -14.51 -16.59
N ASP A 95 10.86 -13.21 -16.48
CA ASP A 95 11.45 -12.63 -15.28
C ASP A 95 11.05 -11.15 -15.14
N GLY A 96 11.16 -10.64 -13.93
CA GLY A 96 11.64 -9.28 -13.69
C GLY A 96 11.28 -8.73 -12.32
N GLU A 97 11.18 -7.41 -12.20
CA GLU A 97 11.18 -6.71 -10.91
C GLU A 97 9.80 -6.20 -10.49
N VAL A 98 9.28 -6.72 -9.37
CA VAL A 98 8.04 -6.25 -8.72
C VAL A 98 8.39 -5.59 -7.39
N GLY A 99 7.95 -4.34 -7.24
CA GLY A 99 8.02 -3.60 -5.98
C GLY A 99 6.78 -3.87 -5.16
N TYR A 100 6.94 -3.93 -3.84
CA TYR A 100 5.81 -4.08 -2.92
C TYR A 100 5.88 -3.10 -1.76
N ILE A 101 4.70 -2.73 -1.25
CA ILE A 101 4.48 -2.07 0.03
C ILE A 101 3.53 -2.97 0.82
N ALA A 102 3.98 -3.51 1.95
CA ALA A 102 3.14 -4.16 2.95
C ALA A 102 2.92 -3.20 4.12
N ILE A 103 1.69 -2.90 4.49
CA ILE A 103 1.35 -1.95 5.56
C ILE A 103 0.24 -2.52 6.45
N GLU A 104 0.37 -2.33 7.77
CA GLU A 104 -0.72 -2.67 8.70
C GLU A 104 -2.00 -1.93 8.32
N GLU A 105 -3.12 -2.65 8.32
CA GLU A 105 -4.45 -2.06 8.21
C GLU A 105 -4.74 -1.07 9.35
N GLY A 106 -5.53 -0.03 9.04
CA GLY A 106 -5.99 0.96 10.01
C GLY A 106 -5.63 2.40 9.65
N ILE A 107 -5.70 3.28 10.65
CA ILE A 107 -5.47 4.71 10.52
C ILE A 107 -4.12 5.10 11.13
N ALA A 108 -3.29 5.80 10.36
CA ALA A 108 -2.04 6.35 10.86
C ALA A 108 -2.31 7.46 11.89
N ASN A 109 -1.61 7.40 13.02
CA ASN A 109 -1.68 8.41 14.08
C ASN A 109 -1.25 9.78 13.55
N THR A 110 -2.23 10.69 13.43
CA THR A 110 -2.04 12.03 12.85
C THR A 110 -1.08 12.90 13.65
N THR A 111 -0.86 12.62 14.93
CA THR A 111 0.16 13.33 15.73
C THR A 111 1.57 13.03 15.21
N PHE A 112 1.83 11.80 14.78
CA PHE A 112 3.15 11.38 14.30
C PHE A 112 3.36 11.60 12.79
N THR A 113 2.30 11.74 12.02
CA THR A 113 2.37 12.08 10.58
C THR A 113 2.31 13.60 10.32
N GLY A 114 2.23 14.43 11.37
CA GLY A 114 2.18 15.90 11.23
C GLY A 114 0.82 16.41 10.74
N GLY A 115 -0.26 15.75 11.14
CA GLY A 115 -1.64 16.06 10.74
C GLY A 115 -2.05 15.46 9.40
N LEU A 116 -1.22 14.61 8.80
CA LEU A 116 -1.54 13.92 7.55
C LEU A 116 -2.41 12.68 7.84
N LEU A 117 -3.61 12.63 7.26
CA LEU A 117 -4.45 11.44 7.34
C LEU A 117 -3.99 10.40 6.31
N ILE A 118 -3.74 9.18 6.80
CA ILE A 118 -3.45 7.98 6.01
C ILE A 118 -4.35 6.88 6.57
N GLN A 119 -5.05 6.21 5.68
CA GLN A 119 -5.91 5.08 6.01
C GLN A 119 -5.60 3.94 5.06
N THR A 120 -5.64 2.72 5.57
CA THR A 120 -5.40 1.49 4.82
C THR A 120 -6.43 0.46 5.25
N GLY A 121 -6.92 -0.34 4.30
CA GLY A 121 -7.93 -1.36 4.56
C GLY A 121 -7.81 -2.55 3.63
N ILE A 122 -8.43 -3.65 4.03
CA ILE A 122 -8.59 -4.86 3.23
C ILE A 122 -10.09 -5.14 3.05
N GLU A 123 -10.51 -5.29 1.81
CA GLU A 123 -11.84 -5.82 1.48
C GLU A 123 -11.70 -7.28 1.06
N GLU A 124 -12.28 -8.20 1.82
CA GLU A 124 -12.27 -9.63 1.52
C GLU A 124 -13.39 -10.02 0.54
N ASP A 125 -13.14 -11.03 -0.27
CA ASP A 125 -14.15 -11.62 -1.17
C ASP A 125 -14.85 -10.60 -2.12
N VAL A 126 -14.13 -9.61 -2.65
CA VAL A 126 -14.66 -8.60 -3.58
C VAL A 126 -15.08 -9.25 -4.89
N ALA A 127 -16.36 -9.14 -5.24
CA ALA A 127 -16.93 -9.81 -6.41
C ALA A 127 -16.44 -9.19 -7.73
N VAL A 128 -15.97 -10.05 -8.63
CA VAL A 128 -15.57 -9.67 -9.99
C VAL A 128 -16.80 -9.21 -10.80
N GLY A 129 -16.65 -8.12 -11.55
CA GLY A 129 -17.67 -7.57 -12.44
C GLY A 129 -18.76 -6.74 -11.74
N SER A 130 -18.58 -6.40 -10.46
CA SER A 130 -19.47 -5.50 -9.71
C SER A 130 -18.66 -4.43 -8.97
N SER A 131 -19.12 -3.18 -9.03
CA SER A 131 -18.50 -2.09 -8.28
C SER A 131 -18.81 -2.24 -6.79
N LEU A 132 -17.79 -2.03 -5.96
CA LEU A 132 -17.84 -2.01 -4.50
C LEU A 132 -17.56 -0.60 -4.02
N ASP A 133 -18.47 -0.05 -3.21
CA ASP A 133 -18.22 1.16 -2.43
C ASP A 133 -17.46 0.79 -1.15
N VAL A 134 -16.35 1.49 -0.89
CA VAL A 134 -15.49 1.33 0.28
C VAL A 134 -15.52 2.63 1.09
N ASP A 135 -16.06 2.54 2.30
CA ASP A 135 -16.13 3.68 3.23
C ASP A 135 -14.79 3.89 3.96
N PHE A 136 -14.34 5.14 4.05
CA PHE A 136 -13.23 5.49 4.92
C PHE A 136 -13.70 5.54 6.38
N GLU A 137 -12.91 4.96 7.30
CA GLU A 137 -13.19 5.04 8.74
C GLU A 137 -13.19 6.50 9.25
N SER A 138 -12.41 7.37 8.62
CA SER A 138 -12.40 8.83 8.85
C SER A 138 -12.52 9.59 7.54
N SER A 139 -13.38 10.61 7.49
CA SER A 139 -13.46 11.47 6.31
C SER A 139 -12.22 12.37 6.16
N PHE A 140 -11.74 12.49 4.94
CA PHE A 140 -10.68 13.42 4.54
C PHE A 140 -11.19 14.86 4.42
N THR A 141 -10.27 15.82 4.42
CA THR A 141 -10.60 17.25 4.23
C THR A 141 -10.66 17.66 2.75
N THR A 142 -10.04 16.86 1.88
CA THR A 142 -10.04 16.95 0.43
C THR A 142 -10.11 15.53 -0.13
N GLU A 143 -10.49 15.37 -1.39
CA GLU A 143 -10.41 14.07 -2.08
C GLU A 143 -9.00 13.46 -1.89
N PRO A 144 -8.88 12.26 -1.30
CA PRO A 144 -7.60 11.61 -1.09
C PRO A 144 -7.02 11.06 -2.38
N ALA A 145 -5.70 10.85 -2.41
CA ALA A 145 -5.10 9.93 -3.35
C ALA A 145 -5.38 8.50 -2.87
N VAL A 146 -6.05 7.69 -3.69
CA VAL A 146 -6.34 6.28 -3.42
C VAL A 146 -5.51 5.40 -4.34
N MET A 147 -4.97 4.32 -3.78
CA MET A 147 -4.37 3.22 -4.52
C MET A 147 -4.93 1.93 -3.97
N ALA A 148 -5.36 1.04 -4.86
CA ALA A 148 -5.85 -0.29 -4.52
C ALA A 148 -5.08 -1.33 -5.36
N LYS A 149 -4.90 -2.53 -4.81
CA LYS A 149 -4.30 -3.67 -5.49
C LYS A 149 -5.00 -4.95 -5.06
N ILE A 150 -5.25 -5.82 -6.03
CA ILE A 150 -5.70 -7.18 -5.77
C ILE A 150 -4.61 -7.94 -4.98
N MET A 151 -5.02 -8.65 -3.93
CA MET A 151 -4.15 -9.35 -2.97
C MET A 151 -4.27 -10.89 -3.03
N THR A 152 -5.06 -11.40 -3.96
CA THR A 152 -5.21 -12.83 -4.25
C THR A 152 -5.24 -13.07 -5.76
N ASP A 153 -4.92 -14.29 -6.18
CA ASP A 153 -5.02 -14.70 -7.57
C ASP A 153 -5.96 -15.89 -7.68
N THR A 154 -7.25 -15.62 -7.91
CA THR A 154 -8.24 -16.68 -8.15
C THR A 154 -8.72 -16.73 -9.60
N GLY A 155 -8.09 -15.97 -10.50
CA GLY A 155 -8.41 -15.99 -11.93
C GLY A 155 -7.50 -15.09 -12.78
N PRO A 156 -7.27 -15.48 -14.04
CA PRO A 156 -6.31 -14.80 -14.89
C PRO A 156 -6.82 -13.44 -15.36
N LEU A 157 -5.91 -12.47 -15.51
CA LEU A 157 -6.13 -11.18 -16.17
C LEU A 157 -7.26 -10.31 -15.57
N ARG A 158 -7.40 -10.37 -14.24
CA ARG A 158 -8.25 -9.47 -13.45
C ARG A 158 -7.57 -8.15 -13.08
N GLU A 159 -8.30 -7.04 -13.10
CA GLU A 159 -7.70 -5.75 -12.75
C GLU A 159 -8.62 -4.92 -11.87
N GLU A 160 -8.02 -4.24 -10.90
CA GLU A 160 -8.74 -3.24 -10.14
C GLU A 160 -8.83 -1.91 -10.89
N ARG A 161 -10.05 -1.36 -10.95
CA ARG A 161 -10.32 -0.02 -11.43
C ARG A 161 -10.95 0.79 -10.31
N ILE A 162 -10.27 1.84 -9.87
CA ILE A 162 -10.86 2.87 -9.02
C ILE A 162 -11.79 3.71 -9.91
N GLU A 163 -13.06 3.84 -9.55
CA GLU A 163 -14.07 4.50 -10.39
C GLU A 163 -14.38 5.93 -9.91
N ASP A 164 -14.74 6.07 -8.63
CA ASP A 164 -15.02 7.37 -8.01
C ASP A 164 -14.28 7.47 -6.67
N VAL A 165 -13.84 8.69 -6.32
CA VAL A 165 -13.24 9.00 -5.02
C VAL A 165 -13.93 10.23 -4.46
N SER A 166 -14.37 10.15 -3.20
CA SER A 166 -14.90 11.28 -2.45
C SER A 166 -14.07 11.49 -1.18
N ILE A 167 -14.51 12.40 -0.31
CA ILE A 167 -13.84 12.63 0.97
C ILE A 167 -14.11 11.53 2.00
N ASP A 168 -15.13 10.70 1.79
CA ASP A 168 -15.64 9.72 2.75
C ASP A 168 -15.70 8.29 2.22
N GLN A 169 -15.55 8.09 0.91
CA GLN A 169 -15.51 6.77 0.29
C GLN A 169 -14.70 6.78 -1.01
N PHE A 170 -14.47 5.60 -1.56
CA PHE A 170 -14.17 5.40 -2.97
C PHE A 170 -14.94 4.20 -3.51
N SER A 171 -15.07 4.09 -4.81
CA SER A 171 -15.61 2.90 -5.46
C SER A 171 -14.53 2.21 -6.28
N VAL A 172 -14.58 0.88 -6.31
CA VAL A 172 -13.63 0.02 -7.01
C VAL A 172 -14.35 -1.11 -7.69
N LEU A 173 -13.92 -1.43 -8.90
CA LEU A 173 -14.39 -2.56 -9.68
C LEU A 173 -13.22 -3.52 -9.92
N ILE A 174 -13.44 -4.81 -9.74
CA ILE A 174 -12.53 -5.84 -10.27
C ILE A 174 -13.06 -6.29 -11.63
N GLU A 175 -12.33 -5.96 -12.69
CA GLU A 175 -12.63 -6.30 -14.08
C GLU A 175 -11.97 -7.62 -14.46
N ASP A 176 -12.57 -8.35 -15.40
CA ASP A 176 -12.02 -9.59 -15.97
C ASP A 176 -12.41 -9.60 -17.45
N GLU A 177 -11.42 -9.65 -18.34
CA GLU A 177 -11.65 -9.63 -19.79
C GLU A 177 -12.51 -10.80 -20.29
N ASN A 178 -12.50 -11.92 -19.56
CA ASN A 178 -13.25 -13.12 -19.91
C ASN A 178 -14.64 -13.18 -19.27
N LEU A 179 -15.03 -12.13 -18.52
CA LEU A 179 -16.28 -12.07 -17.74
C LEU A 179 -16.42 -13.27 -16.78
N ALA A 180 -15.30 -13.81 -16.29
CA ALA A 180 -15.34 -14.92 -15.36
C ALA A 180 -15.83 -14.42 -14.00
N SER A 181 -16.70 -15.21 -13.36
CA SER A 181 -17.11 -14.94 -11.99
C SER A 181 -16.01 -15.37 -11.03
N GLY A 182 -15.81 -14.59 -9.97
CA GLY A 182 -14.89 -14.92 -8.89
C GLY A 182 -14.98 -13.87 -7.80
N VAL A 183 -14.08 -14.01 -6.84
CA VAL A 183 -13.85 -13.03 -5.78
C VAL A 183 -12.36 -12.84 -5.62
N GLU A 184 -11.93 -11.66 -5.19
CA GLU A 184 -10.54 -11.41 -4.79
C GLU A 184 -10.50 -10.59 -3.51
N ASP A 185 -9.44 -10.73 -2.73
CA ASP A 185 -9.14 -9.77 -1.67
C ASP A 185 -8.53 -8.51 -2.30
N LEU A 186 -8.90 -7.34 -1.79
CA LEU A 186 -8.41 -6.05 -2.25
C LEU A 186 -7.74 -5.31 -1.09
N GLY A 187 -6.48 -4.94 -1.26
CA GLY A 187 -5.78 -4.04 -0.36
C GLY A 187 -5.83 -2.61 -0.87
N TRP A 188 -6.06 -1.63 0.00
CA TRP A 188 -6.08 -0.23 -0.39
C TRP A 188 -5.38 0.70 0.60
N ILE A 189 -4.91 1.83 0.08
CA ILE A 189 -4.40 2.97 0.84
C ILE A 189 -5.05 4.27 0.34
N ALA A 190 -5.44 5.13 1.26
CA ALA A 190 -5.92 6.48 1.00
C ALA A 190 -5.10 7.51 1.80
N VAL A 191 -4.61 8.56 1.13
CA VAL A 191 -3.73 9.57 1.71
C VAL A 191 -4.15 10.97 1.28
N GLU A 192 -4.11 11.97 2.18
CA GLU A 192 -4.29 13.36 1.72
C GLU A 192 -3.20 13.74 0.71
N PRO A 193 -3.57 14.28 -0.46
CA PRO A 193 -2.60 14.55 -1.52
C PRO A 193 -1.68 15.72 -1.17
N PHE A 194 -0.57 15.81 -1.89
CA PHE A 194 0.39 16.92 -1.87
C PHE A 194 1.14 17.16 -0.55
N LYS A 195 1.05 16.22 0.40
CA LYS A 195 1.83 16.24 1.64
C LYS A 195 2.85 15.07 1.64
N PRO A 196 4.11 15.33 2.03
CA PRO A 196 5.08 14.24 2.18
C PRO A 196 4.69 13.32 3.35
N ILE A 197 4.85 12.02 3.14
CA ILE A 197 4.70 11.01 4.20
C ILE A 197 6.03 10.91 4.95
N TYR A 198 5.98 11.10 6.27
CA TYR A 198 7.13 10.91 7.14
C TYR A 198 7.00 9.61 7.93
N GLY A 199 8.02 8.77 7.83
CA GLY A 199 8.17 7.57 8.64
C GLY A 199 9.50 7.58 9.39
N ARG A 200 9.57 6.85 10.50
CA ARG A 200 10.83 6.50 11.15
C ARG A 200 11.17 5.05 10.86
N LYS A 201 12.44 4.68 10.98
CA LYS A 201 12.83 3.27 10.86
C LYS A 201 12.07 2.43 11.88
N PHE A 202 11.57 1.28 11.45
CA PHE A 202 10.96 0.31 12.33
C PHE A 202 11.97 -0.17 13.37
N ALA A 203 11.48 -0.35 14.59
CA ALA A 203 12.18 -1.04 15.65
C ALA A 203 11.19 -2.03 16.28
N PRO A 204 11.57 -3.31 16.45
CA PRO A 204 10.66 -4.31 17.04
C PRO A 204 10.35 -4.04 18.51
N ILE A 205 11.19 -3.22 19.18
CA ILE A 205 10.98 -2.77 20.55
C ILE A 205 11.07 -1.24 20.56
N GLU A 206 10.00 -0.59 21.00
CA GLU A 206 9.98 0.86 21.16
C GLU A 206 10.86 1.30 22.34
N PRO A 207 11.60 2.41 22.23
CA PRO A 207 12.33 2.95 23.37
C PRO A 207 11.35 3.38 24.46
N ILE A 208 11.48 2.77 25.63
CA ILE A 208 10.71 3.16 26.81
C ILE A 208 11.34 4.46 27.36
N VAL A 209 10.64 5.58 27.21
CA VAL A 209 11.02 6.82 27.88
C VAL A 209 10.38 6.84 29.26
N THR A 210 11.17 6.61 30.31
CA THR A 210 10.74 6.91 31.68
C THR A 210 10.87 8.41 31.91
N VAL A 211 9.75 9.14 31.84
CA VAL A 211 9.72 10.54 32.26
C VAL A 211 9.76 10.56 33.78
N ASN A 212 10.90 10.96 34.35
CA ASN A 212 10.99 11.23 35.78
C ASN A 212 10.17 12.50 36.08
N PRO A 213 9.09 12.43 36.88
CA PRO A 213 8.22 13.57 37.14
C PRO A 213 8.84 14.62 38.08
N THR A 214 10.05 14.40 38.59
CA THR A 214 10.76 15.35 39.44
C THR A 214 11.59 16.30 38.60
N GLU A 215 11.07 17.50 38.34
CA GLU A 215 11.88 18.66 37.99
C GLU A 215 12.92 18.89 39.09
N GLU A 216 14.20 18.66 38.81
CA GLU A 216 15.27 19.19 39.64
C GLU A 216 15.50 20.66 39.24
N LEU A 217 14.85 21.58 39.96
CA LEU A 217 15.20 23.00 39.93
C LEU A 217 16.61 23.16 40.51
N ALA A 218 17.63 23.09 39.68
CA ALA A 218 18.99 23.44 40.07
C ALA A 218 19.13 24.97 40.21
N TYR A 219 18.79 25.51 41.38
CA TYR A 219 19.31 26.81 41.82
C TYR A 219 20.69 26.62 42.42
N GLY A 220 21.72 27.08 41.71
CA GLY A 220 23.09 27.08 42.19
C GLY A 220 23.86 28.29 41.68
N ILE A 221 23.68 29.44 42.34
CA ILE A 221 24.62 30.55 42.26
C ILE A 221 25.92 30.09 42.93
N SER A 222 27.02 29.99 42.20
CA SER A 222 28.35 29.86 42.80
C SER A 222 28.98 31.25 42.93
N TYR A 223 29.23 31.65 44.17
CA TYR A 223 30.24 32.66 44.47
C TYR A 223 31.59 31.97 44.53
N LEU A 224 32.55 32.50 43.75
CA LEU A 224 33.97 32.17 43.82
C LEU A 224 34.56 32.62 45.16
N PRO A 225 35.49 31.85 45.75
CA PRO A 225 36.69 32.40 46.35
C PRO A 225 37.82 32.55 45.31
#